data_AF-A0A1M5IY47-F1
#
_entry.id   AF-A0A1M5IY47-F1
#
_cell.length_a   1.000
_cell.length_b   1.000
_cell.length_c   1.000
_cell.angle_alpha   90.00
_cell.angle_beta   90.00
_cell.angle_gamma   90.00
#
_symmetry.space_group_name_H-M   'P 1'
#
loop_
_entity.id
_entity.type
_entity.pdbx_description
1 polymer ?
#
loop_
_entity_poly.entity_id
_entity_poly.type
_entity_poly.pdbx_seq_one_letter_code
_entity_poly.pdbx_strand_id
1 'polypeptide(L)'
;MKWITRERPKIDRIACPWLIRKFVDQEAEFIYVPFEQVLEKAAKYNAVPFDIPDVEFTHYEDQCTFDYIIKKYQIEDPAVLIIAGIVRGADTDLHDIASESAGLWAISAGLSYNITDDHKLLEMGMVLYDALYSWASHLYKQKHLTNSPFENLLHEVYNKFLKDKKTAGKTPSWVKDLKDLIQDQIDAQFAFDLKKISNELDLNPSYLSREFSKYFEELNFGDYVRKQRIEKAVNLIENTSYTLTEIAYMTGFSDQSHFTRIFKAHTGKNPSAYRKKIQKK
;
A
#
# COMPACT_ATOMS: atom_id res chain seq x y z
N MET A 1 30.18 1.68 35.43
CA MET A 1 31.27 2.33 34.64
C MET A 1 30.89 3.76 34.34
N LYS A 2 31.86 4.68 34.20
CA LYS A 2 31.58 6.07 33.82
C LYS A 2 31.77 6.25 32.32
N TRP A 3 30.85 6.97 31.70
CA TRP A 3 30.84 7.31 30.28
C TRP A 3 30.74 8.82 30.13
N ILE A 4 31.39 9.37 29.10
CA ILE A 4 31.45 10.82 28.92
C ILE A 4 31.31 11.20 27.44
N THR A 5 30.55 12.26 27.17
CA THR A 5 30.40 12.82 25.83
C THR A 5 30.17 14.34 25.90
N ARG A 6 30.06 14.98 24.74
CA ARG A 6 29.76 16.41 24.65
C ARG A 6 28.33 16.72 25.10
N GLU A 7 28.17 17.89 25.70
CA GLU A 7 26.90 18.47 26.12
C GLU A 7 25.90 18.64 24.96
N ARG A 8 24.63 18.90 25.31
CA ARG A 8 23.52 18.99 24.35
C ARG A 8 23.39 17.71 23.52
N PRO A 9 23.19 16.54 24.18
CA PRO A 9 23.08 15.27 23.49
C PRO A 9 21.83 15.24 22.61
N LYS A 10 21.93 14.52 21.50
CA LYS A 10 20.82 14.23 20.58
C LYS A 10 20.93 12.78 20.17
N ILE A 11 19.79 12.17 19.83
CA ILE A 11 19.65 10.85 19.19
C ILE A 11 20.68 9.85 19.71
N ASP A 12 21.82 9.67 19.04
CA ASP A 12 22.83 8.66 19.40
C ASP A 12 23.42 8.87 20.81
N ARG A 13 23.67 10.11 21.23
CA ARG A 13 24.16 10.45 22.60
C ARG A 13 23.15 10.25 23.72
N ILE A 14 21.91 9.92 23.38
CA ILE A 14 20.85 9.53 24.32
C ILE A 14 20.54 8.04 24.19
N ALA A 15 20.52 7.51 22.96
CA ALA A 15 20.33 6.10 22.65
C ALA A 15 21.42 5.22 23.28
N CYS A 16 22.70 5.60 23.11
CA CYS A 16 23.84 4.87 23.63
C CYS A 16 23.76 4.69 25.16
N PRO A 17 23.53 5.75 25.97
CA PRO A 17 23.29 5.58 27.39
C PRO A 17 22.15 4.62 27.76
N TRP A 18 21.03 4.66 27.05
CA TRP A 18 19.91 3.74 27.29
C TRP A 18 20.31 2.29 27.02
N LEU A 19 20.99 2.04 25.89
CA LEU A 19 21.46 0.71 25.51
C LEU A 19 22.45 0.16 26.54
N ILE A 20 23.42 0.98 26.95
CA ILE A 20 24.42 0.61 27.95
C ILE A 20 23.74 0.26 29.27
N ARG A 21 22.85 1.12 29.78
CA ARG A 21 22.16 0.85 31.06
C ARG A 21 21.31 -0.42 31.02
N LYS A 22 20.74 -0.75 29.87
CA LYS A 22 19.81 -1.87 29.79
C LYS A 22 20.49 -3.21 29.48
N PHE A 23 21.59 -3.21 28.73
CA PHE A 23 22.19 -4.44 28.21
C PHE A 23 23.66 -4.65 28.57
N VAL A 24 24.36 -3.62 29.08
CA VAL A 24 25.82 -3.70 29.34
C VAL A 24 26.13 -3.51 30.83
N ASP A 25 25.66 -2.41 31.42
CA ASP A 25 25.96 -2.00 32.79
C ASP A 25 24.85 -1.11 33.35
N GLN A 26 24.01 -1.68 34.21
CA GLN A 26 22.85 -1.02 34.81
C GLN A 26 23.22 0.18 35.69
N GLU A 27 24.41 0.17 36.29
CA GLU A 27 24.91 1.23 37.17
C GLU A 27 25.79 2.23 36.39
N ALA A 28 25.68 2.27 35.05
CA ALA A 28 26.44 3.20 34.22
C ALA A 28 26.05 4.66 34.50
N GLU A 29 27.08 5.47 34.76
CA GLU A 29 26.99 6.91 34.96
C GLU A 29 27.40 7.64 33.68
N PHE A 30 26.66 8.68 33.31
CA PHE A 30 26.91 9.48 32.09
C PHE A 30 27.23 10.91 32.46
N ILE A 31 28.29 11.45 31.86
CA ILE A 31 28.81 12.80 32.11
C ILE A 31 28.74 13.59 30.80
N TYR A 32 28.18 14.80 30.86
CA TYR A 32 28.08 15.72 29.74
C TYR A 32 28.92 16.97 30.00
N VAL A 33 29.77 17.34 29.05
CA VAL A 33 30.72 18.46 29.18
C VAL A 33 30.90 19.21 27.86
N PRO A 34 31.41 20.44 27.85
CA PRO A 34 31.80 21.11 26.61
C PRO A 34 32.74 20.24 25.77
N PHE A 35 32.57 20.25 24.45
CA PHE A 35 33.29 19.35 23.52
C PHE A 35 34.82 19.34 23.73
N GLU A 36 35.41 20.51 23.90
CA GLU A 36 36.86 20.68 24.10
C GLU A 36 37.39 20.02 25.38
N GLN A 37 36.52 19.77 26.36
CA GLN A 37 36.87 19.22 27.67
C GLN A 37 36.63 17.71 27.76
N VAL A 38 36.05 17.07 26.73
CA VAL A 38 35.63 15.66 26.81
C VAL A 38 36.83 14.75 27.10
N LEU A 39 37.91 14.85 26.31
CA LEU A 39 39.09 13.98 26.46
C LEU A 39 39.85 14.23 27.77
N GLU A 40 40.05 15.50 28.14
CA GLU A 40 40.71 15.88 29.39
C GLU A 40 39.93 15.31 30.60
N LYS A 41 38.61 15.51 30.63
CA LYS A 41 37.75 15.03 31.72
C LYS A 41 37.56 13.52 31.70
N ALA A 42 37.59 12.88 30.53
CA ALA A 42 37.56 11.43 30.40
C ALA A 42 38.75 10.80 31.15
N ALA A 43 39.97 11.31 30.91
CA ALA A 43 41.16 10.87 31.62
C ALA A 43 41.07 11.15 33.13
N LYS A 44 40.62 12.35 33.52
CA LYS A 44 40.48 12.75 34.93
C LYS A 44 39.49 11.88 35.71
N TYR A 45 38.36 11.53 35.11
CA TYR A 45 37.30 10.77 35.77
C TYR A 45 37.37 9.25 35.53
N ASN A 46 38.38 8.80 34.78
CA ASN A 46 38.48 7.42 34.28
C ASN A 46 37.16 6.99 33.61
N ALA A 47 36.64 7.87 32.74
CA ALA A 47 35.39 7.67 32.02
C ALA A 47 35.66 7.34 30.55
N VAL A 48 34.84 6.45 29.98
CA VAL A 48 34.94 6.03 28.58
C VAL A 48 34.31 7.10 27.69
N PRO A 49 35.09 7.77 26.80
CA PRO A 49 34.53 8.75 25.89
C PRO A 49 33.79 8.07 24.73
N PHE A 50 32.68 8.66 24.29
CA PHE A 50 31.88 8.17 23.16
C PHE A 50 31.22 9.29 22.34
N ASP A 51 30.84 8.98 21.10
CA ASP A 51 30.28 9.91 20.10
C ASP A 51 31.11 11.20 19.93
N ILE A 52 32.43 11.03 19.78
CA ILE A 52 33.36 12.09 19.40
C ILE A 52 34.42 11.53 18.42
N PRO A 53 35.14 12.37 17.66
CA PRO A 53 36.25 11.91 16.82
C PRO A 53 37.37 11.26 17.64
N ASP A 54 38.11 10.35 17.00
CA ASP A 54 39.35 9.74 17.51
C ASP A 54 39.23 8.92 18.81
N VAL A 55 38.03 8.45 19.16
CA VAL A 55 37.81 7.51 20.27
C VAL A 55 37.25 6.18 19.79
N GLU A 56 37.34 5.15 20.65
CA GLU A 56 36.89 3.80 20.31
C GLU A 56 35.38 3.71 20.07
N PHE A 57 34.56 4.39 20.88
CA PHE A 57 33.11 4.39 20.74
C PHE A 57 32.68 5.58 19.89
N THR A 58 32.76 5.43 18.58
CA THR A 58 32.45 6.49 17.61
C THR A 58 31.73 5.94 16.39
N HIS A 59 31.51 6.79 15.39
CA HIS A 59 30.93 6.43 14.10
C HIS A 59 31.94 5.70 13.22
N TYR A 60 31.48 4.66 12.53
CA TYR A 60 32.30 3.88 11.61
C TYR A 60 31.55 3.67 10.30
N GLU A 61 32.06 4.25 9.21
CA GLU A 61 31.42 4.20 7.88
C GLU A 61 29.98 4.71 7.97
N ASP A 62 29.00 3.87 7.62
CA ASP A 62 27.57 4.18 7.64
C ASP A 62 26.91 3.85 9.00
N GLN A 63 27.70 3.53 10.03
CA GLN A 63 27.21 3.10 11.35
C GLN A 63 27.46 4.15 12.42
N CYS A 64 26.45 4.34 13.28
CA CYS A 64 26.52 5.24 14.43
C CYS A 64 27.16 4.55 15.65
N THR A 65 27.40 5.32 16.72
CA THR A 65 27.99 4.79 17.96
C THR A 65 27.13 3.68 18.57
N PHE A 66 25.79 3.79 18.46
CA PHE A 66 24.85 2.76 18.91
C PHE A 66 25.12 1.39 18.25
N ASP A 67 25.33 1.38 16.93
CA ASP A 67 25.64 0.17 16.18
C ASP A 67 26.96 -0.45 16.63
N TYR A 68 27.96 0.39 16.90
CA TYR A 68 29.25 -0.07 17.39
C TYR A 68 29.14 -0.74 18.76
N ILE A 69 28.36 -0.16 19.70
CA ILE A 69 28.12 -0.75 21.02
C ILE A 69 27.47 -2.14 20.88
N ILE A 70 26.45 -2.28 20.01
CA ILE A 70 25.80 -3.57 19.74
C ILE A 70 26.83 -4.61 19.30
N LYS A 71 27.69 -4.27 18.33
CA LYS A 71 28.73 -5.17 17.83
C LYS A 71 29.76 -5.53 18.90
N LYS A 72 30.25 -4.54 19.63
CA LYS A 72 31.30 -4.72 20.64
C LYS A 72 30.85 -5.61 21.80
N TYR A 73 29.61 -5.43 22.26
CA TYR A 73 29.05 -6.22 23.36
C TYR A 73 28.23 -7.43 22.90
N GLN A 74 28.19 -7.72 21.59
CA GLN A 74 27.49 -8.87 21.01
C GLN A 74 26.01 -8.94 21.42
N ILE A 75 25.31 -7.81 21.34
CA ILE A 75 23.90 -7.72 21.70
C ILE A 75 23.05 -8.29 20.54
N GLU A 76 22.38 -9.41 20.78
CA GLU A 76 21.60 -10.14 19.76
C GLU A 76 20.07 -9.93 19.89
N ASP A 77 19.62 -9.07 20.80
CA ASP A 77 18.20 -8.83 21.04
C ASP A 77 17.51 -8.30 19.75
N PRO A 78 16.47 -9.00 19.23
CA PRO A 78 15.82 -8.61 17.98
C PRO A 78 15.19 -7.22 18.00
N ALA A 79 14.66 -6.77 19.14
CA ALA A 79 14.07 -5.46 19.28
C ALA A 79 15.15 -4.37 19.29
N VAL A 80 16.30 -4.63 19.91
CA VAL A 80 17.48 -3.74 19.83
C VAL A 80 17.95 -3.61 18.39
N LEU A 81 17.99 -4.69 17.61
CA LEU A 81 18.39 -4.64 16.20
C LEU A 81 17.42 -3.82 15.33
N ILE A 82 16.12 -3.85 15.64
CA ILE A 82 15.13 -2.97 14.99
C ILE A 82 15.41 -1.51 15.36
N ILE A 83 15.61 -1.21 16.65
CA ILE A 83 15.93 0.14 17.12
C ILE A 83 17.22 0.65 16.48
N ALA A 84 18.24 -0.20 16.31
CA ALA A 84 19.50 0.19 15.69
C ALA A 84 19.31 0.80 14.31
N GLY A 85 18.43 0.23 13.48
CA GLY A 85 18.06 0.80 12.18
C GLY A 85 17.40 2.17 12.29
N ILE A 86 16.51 2.35 13.27
CA ILE A 86 15.81 3.62 13.51
C ILE A 86 16.77 4.71 14.01
N VAL A 87 17.63 4.38 14.97
CA VAL A 87 18.65 5.30 15.51
C VAL A 87 19.62 5.70 14.42
N ARG A 88 20.14 4.75 13.64
CA ARG A 88 21.05 5.02 12.53
C ARG A 88 20.42 5.95 11.50
N GLY A 89 19.17 5.68 11.08
CA GLY A 89 18.46 6.53 10.13
C GLY A 89 18.19 7.94 10.65
N ALA A 90 17.86 8.07 11.94
CA ALA A 90 17.61 9.35 12.58
C ALA A 90 18.90 10.17 12.78
N ASP A 91 20.02 9.53 13.11
CA ASP A 91 21.27 10.20 13.45
C ASP A 91 22.10 10.60 12.20
N THR A 92 21.95 9.85 11.11
CA THR A 92 22.67 10.10 9.84
C THR A 92 21.86 10.91 8.81
N ASP A 93 20.70 11.46 9.20
CA ASP A 93 19.71 12.12 8.32
C ASP A 93 19.22 11.24 7.14
N LEU A 94 19.48 9.93 7.18
CA LEU A 94 19.00 8.93 6.21
C LEU A 94 17.66 8.34 6.67
N HIS A 95 16.63 9.18 6.72
CA HIS A 95 15.33 8.82 7.28
C HIS A 95 14.61 7.68 6.55
N ASP A 96 15.02 7.32 5.34
CA ASP A 96 14.46 6.21 4.57
C ASP A 96 14.93 4.83 5.06
N ILE A 97 15.94 4.75 5.96
CA ILE A 97 16.43 3.49 6.54
C ILE A 97 15.32 2.78 7.34
N ALA A 98 14.52 3.55 8.09
CA ALA A 98 13.37 3.04 8.82
C ALA A 98 12.31 4.14 8.90
N SER A 99 11.03 3.80 8.69
CA SER A 99 9.93 4.76 8.64
C SER A 99 9.80 5.60 9.91
N GLU A 100 10.24 5.08 11.04
CA GLU A 100 10.21 5.72 12.36
C GLU A 100 11.34 6.75 12.55
N SER A 101 12.38 6.75 11.70
CA SER A 101 13.60 7.56 11.84
C SER A 101 13.30 9.06 11.87
N ALA A 102 12.52 9.56 10.90
CA ALA A 102 12.16 10.98 10.84
C ALA A 102 11.38 11.43 12.08
N GLY A 103 10.53 10.56 12.62
CA GLY A 103 9.77 10.82 13.84
C GLY A 103 10.67 10.87 15.08
N LEU A 104 11.58 9.91 15.22
CA LEU A 104 12.56 9.90 16.30
C LEU A 104 13.46 11.14 16.26
N TRP A 105 13.93 11.54 15.08
CA TRP A 105 14.70 12.77 14.88
C TRP A 105 13.90 13.99 15.33
N ALA A 106 12.65 14.14 14.86
CA ALA A 106 11.81 15.29 15.19
C ALA A 106 11.53 15.42 16.70
N ILE A 107 11.21 14.31 17.37
CA ILE A 107 10.98 14.27 18.82
C ILE A 107 12.28 14.60 19.57
N SER A 108 13.40 13.97 19.20
CA SER A 108 14.70 14.17 19.86
C SER A 108 15.20 15.60 19.72
N ALA A 109 15.07 16.19 18.53
CA ALA A 109 15.41 17.57 18.27
C ALA A 109 14.55 18.54 19.09
N GLY A 110 13.23 18.30 19.15
CA GLY A 110 12.30 19.10 19.96
C GLY A 110 12.59 19.01 21.47
N LEU A 111 12.85 17.81 21.98
CA LEU A 111 13.23 17.61 23.39
C LEU A 111 14.53 18.35 23.72
N SER A 112 15.54 18.23 22.86
CA SER A 112 16.83 18.91 23.02
C SER A 112 16.72 20.43 22.90
N TYR A 113 15.73 20.95 22.19
CA TYR A 113 15.44 22.39 22.14
C TYR A 113 14.78 22.88 23.44
N ASN A 114 13.80 22.13 23.93
CA ASN A 114 12.99 22.50 25.09
C ASN A 114 13.70 22.30 26.44
N ILE A 115 14.58 21.30 26.54
CA ILE A 115 15.26 20.93 27.78
C ILE A 115 16.73 21.27 27.64
N THR A 116 17.23 22.16 28.49
CA THR A 116 18.63 22.59 28.45
C THR A 116 19.53 21.85 29.43
N ASP A 117 18.95 21.14 30.39
CA ASP A 117 19.66 20.28 31.34
C ASP A 117 19.85 18.89 30.71
N ASP A 118 21.11 18.51 30.49
CA ASP A 118 21.44 17.28 29.77
C ASP A 118 21.05 16.01 30.55
N HIS A 119 21.07 16.03 31.89
CA HIS A 119 20.66 14.88 32.69
C HIS A 119 19.15 14.69 32.68
N LYS A 120 18.39 15.79 32.77
CA LYS A 120 16.94 15.75 32.62
C LYS A 120 16.52 15.33 31.21
N LEU A 121 17.26 15.77 30.20
CA LEU A 121 17.04 15.35 28.81
C LEU A 121 17.32 13.84 28.66
N LEU A 122 18.39 13.34 29.28
CA LEU A 122 18.70 11.91 29.32
C LEU A 122 17.57 11.11 29.99
N GLU A 123 17.06 11.55 31.14
CA GLU A 123 15.93 10.89 31.82
C GLU A 123 14.68 10.79 30.93
N MET A 124 14.32 11.87 30.23
CA MET A 124 13.22 11.85 29.26
C MET A 124 13.51 10.91 28.08
N GLY A 125 14.75 10.91 27.62
CA GLY A 125 15.24 9.99 26.59
C GLY A 125 15.10 8.53 26.99
N MET A 126 15.40 8.18 28.25
CA MET A 126 15.26 6.81 28.76
C MET A 126 13.82 6.31 28.62
N VAL A 127 12.84 7.15 28.98
CA VAL A 127 11.40 6.82 28.83
C VAL A 127 11.03 6.63 27.35
N LEU A 128 11.54 7.50 26.47
CA LEU A 128 11.30 7.41 25.03
C LEU A 128 11.84 6.09 24.45
N TYR A 129 13.08 5.73 24.78
CA TYR A 129 13.68 4.49 24.28
C TYR A 129 13.07 3.23 24.92
N ASP A 130 12.59 3.28 26.17
CA ASP A 130 11.82 2.18 26.76
C ASP A 130 10.47 1.97 26.05
N ALA A 131 9.79 3.05 25.67
CA ALA A 131 8.57 2.97 24.86
C ALA A 131 8.88 2.41 23.47
N LEU A 132 9.96 2.88 22.82
CA LEU A 132 10.39 2.39 21.52
C LEU A 132 10.77 0.90 21.56
N TYR A 133 11.43 0.46 22.63
CA TYR A 133 11.76 -0.95 22.85
C TYR A 133 10.55 -1.83 23.10
N SER A 134 9.58 -1.35 23.88
CA SER A 134 8.32 -2.07 24.08
C SER A 134 7.56 -2.22 22.76
N TRP A 135 7.54 -1.17 21.93
CA TRP A 135 6.98 -1.23 20.58
C TRP A 135 7.75 -2.22 19.69
N ALA A 136 9.07 -2.14 19.64
CA ALA A 136 9.91 -3.02 18.83
C ALA A 136 9.79 -4.49 19.25
N SER A 137 9.57 -4.75 20.55
CA SER A 137 9.43 -6.09 21.10
C SER A 137 8.05 -6.71 20.85
N HIS A 138 6.99 -5.91 20.88
CA HIS A 138 5.62 -6.44 20.98
C HIS A 138 4.65 -5.96 19.90
N LEU A 139 4.88 -4.76 19.33
CA LEU A 139 3.90 -4.05 18.52
C LEU A 139 4.38 -3.77 17.09
N TYR A 140 5.65 -3.93 16.75
CA TYR A 140 6.19 -3.51 15.45
C TYR A 140 5.56 -4.20 14.21
N LYS A 141 4.94 -5.37 14.40
CA LYS A 141 4.17 -6.06 13.35
C LYS A 141 2.69 -5.69 13.31
N GLN A 142 2.19 -4.99 14.33
CA GLN A 142 0.80 -4.57 14.40
C GLN A 142 0.62 -3.32 13.54
N LYS A 143 -0.27 -3.38 12.55
CA LYS A 143 -0.68 -2.16 11.84
C LYS A 143 -1.71 -1.46 12.71
N HIS A 144 -1.62 -0.14 12.87
CA HIS A 144 -2.62 0.63 13.63
C HIS A 144 -4.07 0.37 13.13
N LEU A 145 -4.23 0.00 11.85
CA LEU A 145 -5.53 -0.27 11.26
C LEU A 145 -6.08 -1.68 11.52
N THR A 146 -5.27 -2.65 11.98
CA THR A 146 -5.78 -3.99 12.29
C THR A 146 -6.78 -3.91 13.43
N ASN A 147 -8.01 -4.39 13.20
CA ASN A 147 -9.16 -4.24 14.11
C ASN A 147 -9.72 -2.82 14.24
N SER A 148 -9.44 -1.94 13.27
CA SER A 148 -10.10 -0.64 13.22
C SER A 148 -11.61 -0.81 13.01
N PRO A 149 -12.45 0.10 13.55
CA PRO A 149 -13.89 0.09 13.28
C PRO A 149 -14.22 0.07 11.78
N PHE A 150 -13.38 0.70 10.96
CA PHE A 150 -13.53 0.72 9.51
C PHE A 150 -13.26 -0.65 8.87
N GLU A 151 -12.19 -1.34 9.26
CA GLU A 151 -11.88 -2.68 8.74
C GLU A 151 -12.97 -3.68 9.12
N ASN A 152 -13.47 -3.62 10.36
CA ASN A 152 -14.60 -4.43 10.82
C ASN A 152 -15.88 -4.13 10.01
N LEU A 153 -16.18 -2.85 9.77
CA LEU A 153 -17.33 -2.45 8.95
C LEU A 153 -17.19 -2.94 7.51
N LEU A 154 -16.00 -2.84 6.92
CA LEU A 154 -15.73 -3.31 5.57
C LEU A 154 -15.88 -4.83 5.46
N HIS A 155 -15.37 -5.57 6.46
CA HIS A 155 -15.58 -7.01 6.57
C HIS A 155 -17.06 -7.37 6.73
N GLU A 156 -17.82 -6.62 7.53
CA GLU A 156 -19.25 -6.85 7.72
C GLU A 156 -20.03 -6.62 6.41
N VAL A 157 -19.80 -5.50 5.73
CA VAL A 157 -20.42 -5.19 4.43
C VAL A 157 -20.06 -6.25 3.39
N TYR A 158 -18.78 -6.65 3.33
CA TYR A 158 -18.31 -7.67 2.40
C TYR A 158 -18.97 -9.03 2.67
N ASN A 159 -19.04 -9.45 3.93
CA ASN A 159 -19.70 -10.70 4.32
C ASN A 159 -21.21 -10.68 4.07
N LYS A 160 -21.86 -9.54 4.29
CA LYS A 160 -23.29 -9.35 3.96
C LYS A 160 -23.51 -9.48 2.46
N PHE A 161 -22.70 -8.82 1.65
CA PHE A 161 -22.76 -8.90 0.19
C PHE A 161 -22.51 -10.33 -0.32
N LEU A 162 -21.57 -11.06 0.28
CA LEU A 162 -21.31 -12.46 -0.08
C LEU A 162 -22.43 -13.41 0.37
N LYS A 163 -23.06 -13.17 1.52
CA LYS A 163 -24.23 -13.95 1.99
C LYS A 163 -25.45 -13.69 1.11
N ASP A 164 -25.70 -12.44 0.74
CA ASP A 164 -26.82 -12.06 -0.15
C ASP A 164 -26.66 -12.67 -1.56
N LYS A 165 -25.42 -12.85 -2.04
CA LYS A 165 -25.14 -13.60 -3.28
C LYS A 165 -25.33 -15.11 -3.14
N LYS A 166 -25.17 -15.71 -1.95
CA LYS A 166 -25.36 -17.16 -1.73
C LYS A 166 -26.84 -17.57 -1.64
N THR A 167 -27.75 -16.62 -1.43
CA THR A 167 -29.21 -16.85 -1.45
C THR A 167 -29.83 -16.76 -2.85
N ALA A 168 -29.12 -16.26 -3.86
CA ALA A 168 -29.51 -16.45 -5.26
C ALA A 168 -29.16 -17.89 -5.66
N GLY A 169 -30.17 -18.67 -6.06
CA GLY A 169 -30.03 -20.10 -6.37
C GLY A 169 -28.82 -20.42 -7.25
N LYS A 170 -28.23 -21.61 -7.07
CA LYS A 170 -27.04 -22.07 -7.80
C LYS A 170 -27.10 -21.65 -9.26
N THR A 171 -26.21 -20.76 -9.67
CA THR A 171 -26.05 -20.36 -11.08
C THR A 171 -25.86 -21.61 -11.92
N PRO A 172 -26.75 -21.91 -12.88
CA PRO A 172 -26.60 -23.07 -13.75
C PRO A 172 -25.28 -23.02 -14.52
N SER A 173 -24.66 -24.17 -14.77
CA SER A 173 -23.39 -24.27 -15.53
C SER A 173 -23.47 -23.58 -16.89
N TRP A 174 -24.60 -23.75 -17.59
CA TRP A 174 -24.83 -23.15 -18.91
C TRP A 174 -24.71 -21.63 -18.93
N VAL A 175 -24.93 -20.93 -17.79
CA VAL A 175 -24.78 -19.47 -17.72
C VAL A 175 -23.33 -19.06 -17.88
N LYS A 176 -22.40 -19.85 -17.33
CA LYS A 176 -20.96 -19.61 -17.50
C LYS A 176 -20.56 -19.90 -18.94
N ASP A 177 -20.95 -21.06 -19.46
CA ASP A 177 -20.63 -21.49 -20.83
C ASP A 177 -21.17 -20.49 -21.87
N LEU A 178 -22.37 -19.94 -21.64
CA LEU A 178 -22.94 -18.91 -22.49
C LEU A 178 -22.16 -17.59 -22.46
N LYS A 179 -21.61 -17.19 -21.31
CA LYS A 179 -20.77 -15.97 -21.22
C LYS A 179 -19.49 -16.12 -22.03
N ASP A 180 -18.85 -17.28 -21.92
CA ASP A 180 -17.63 -17.58 -22.66
C ASP A 180 -17.93 -17.62 -24.17
N LEU A 181 -19.03 -18.26 -24.58
CA LEU A 181 -19.49 -18.30 -25.97
C LEU A 181 -19.81 -16.90 -26.54
N ILE A 182 -20.46 -16.04 -25.76
CA ILE A 182 -20.75 -14.65 -26.14
C ILE A 182 -19.45 -13.90 -26.38
N GLN A 183 -18.47 -14.04 -25.49
CA GLN A 183 -17.20 -13.34 -25.60
C GLN A 183 -16.44 -13.75 -26.87
N ASP A 184 -16.35 -15.05 -27.17
CA ASP A 184 -15.65 -15.58 -28.35
C ASP A 184 -16.27 -15.11 -29.67
N GLN A 185 -17.61 -15.03 -29.75
CA GLN A 185 -18.30 -14.65 -30.99
C GLN A 185 -18.40 -13.14 -31.22
N ILE A 186 -18.30 -12.33 -30.15
CA ILE A 186 -18.14 -10.87 -30.26
C ILE A 186 -16.88 -10.55 -31.09
N ASP A 187 -15.83 -11.36 -30.96
CA ASP A 187 -14.56 -11.11 -31.63
C ASP A 187 -14.55 -11.59 -33.10
N ALA A 188 -15.28 -12.65 -33.44
CA ALA A 188 -15.25 -13.28 -34.76
C ALA A 188 -16.14 -12.62 -35.85
N GLN A 189 -17.46 -12.47 -35.65
CA GLN A 189 -18.34 -11.80 -36.65
C GLN A 189 -19.79 -11.48 -36.22
N PHE A 190 -20.15 -11.54 -34.93
CA PHE A 190 -21.53 -11.26 -34.45
C PHE A 190 -22.68 -12.02 -35.14
N ALA A 191 -22.40 -13.20 -35.71
CA ALA A 191 -23.41 -14.13 -36.20
C ALA A 191 -24.04 -14.89 -35.01
N PHE A 192 -24.79 -14.16 -34.21
CA PHE A 192 -25.31 -14.58 -32.92
C PHE A 192 -26.83 -14.73 -33.01
N ASP A 193 -27.32 -15.97 -33.07
CA ASP A 193 -28.75 -16.30 -33.05
C ASP A 193 -29.04 -17.22 -31.86
N LEU A 194 -30.16 -16.95 -31.18
CA LEU A 194 -30.61 -17.69 -30.01
C LEU A 194 -30.68 -19.19 -30.30
N LYS A 195 -31.14 -19.57 -31.50
CA LYS A 195 -31.29 -20.98 -31.89
C LYS A 195 -29.93 -21.70 -31.98
N LYS A 196 -28.92 -21.04 -32.55
CA LYS A 196 -27.57 -21.59 -32.69
C LYS A 196 -26.93 -21.82 -31.32
N ILE A 197 -27.02 -20.82 -30.45
CA ILE A 197 -26.47 -20.85 -29.09
C ILE A 197 -27.17 -21.89 -28.22
N SER A 198 -28.49 -21.99 -28.36
CA SER A 198 -29.26 -23.01 -27.65
C SER A 198 -28.78 -24.40 -28.03
N ASN A 199 -28.53 -24.65 -29.32
CA ASN A 199 -28.00 -25.94 -29.79
C ASN A 199 -26.56 -26.20 -29.31
N GLU A 200 -25.69 -25.19 -29.32
CA GLU A 200 -24.29 -25.33 -28.84
C GLU A 200 -24.20 -25.60 -27.34
N LEU A 201 -25.20 -25.18 -26.56
CA LEU A 201 -25.29 -25.40 -25.12
C LEU A 201 -26.17 -26.60 -24.74
N ASP A 202 -26.66 -27.38 -25.70
CA ASP A 202 -27.64 -28.47 -25.49
C ASP A 202 -28.90 -28.01 -24.72
N LEU A 203 -29.34 -26.77 -24.96
CA LEU A 203 -30.50 -26.15 -24.33
C LEU A 203 -31.70 -26.02 -25.28
N ASN A 204 -32.90 -26.05 -24.71
CA ASN A 204 -34.10 -25.65 -25.44
C ASN A 204 -34.15 -24.11 -25.62
N PRO A 205 -34.39 -23.58 -26.85
CA PRO A 205 -34.41 -22.14 -27.09
C PRO A 205 -35.43 -21.35 -26.27
N SER A 206 -36.62 -21.92 -26.02
CA SER A 206 -37.65 -21.28 -25.20
C SER A 206 -37.24 -21.24 -23.73
N TYR A 207 -36.55 -22.27 -23.25
CA TYR A 207 -35.99 -22.29 -21.90
C TYR A 207 -34.90 -21.22 -21.75
N LEU A 208 -33.94 -21.19 -22.69
CA LEU A 208 -32.87 -20.20 -22.67
C LEU A 208 -33.45 -18.78 -22.71
N SER A 209 -34.39 -18.50 -23.61
CA SER A 209 -35.04 -17.18 -23.70
C SER A 209 -35.70 -16.74 -22.40
N ARG A 210 -36.42 -17.65 -21.72
CA ARG A 210 -37.13 -17.36 -20.46
C ARG A 210 -36.17 -17.12 -19.29
N GLU A 211 -35.10 -17.89 -19.22
CA GLU A 211 -34.15 -17.82 -18.10
C GLU A 211 -33.05 -16.78 -18.32
N PHE A 212 -32.82 -16.31 -19.55
CA PHE A 212 -31.72 -15.41 -19.89
C PHE A 212 -31.69 -14.13 -19.04
N SER A 213 -32.81 -13.41 -18.93
CA SER A 213 -32.86 -12.13 -18.22
C SER A 213 -32.50 -12.24 -16.73
N LYS A 214 -32.73 -13.40 -16.11
CA LYS A 214 -32.37 -13.64 -14.71
C LYS A 214 -30.87 -13.56 -14.45
N TYR A 215 -30.04 -13.79 -15.46
CA TYR A 215 -28.58 -13.90 -15.32
C TYR A 215 -27.79 -12.85 -16.13
N PHE A 216 -28.45 -12.12 -17.03
CA PHE A 216 -27.83 -11.18 -17.97
C PHE A 216 -28.49 -9.80 -17.92
N GLU A 217 -28.18 -9.06 -16.85
CA GLU A 217 -28.58 -7.64 -16.67
C GLU A 217 -30.09 -7.35 -16.74
N GLU A 218 -30.95 -8.33 -16.45
CA GLU A 218 -32.41 -8.19 -16.60
C GLU A 218 -32.85 -7.90 -18.05
N LEU A 219 -31.95 -8.04 -19.02
CA LEU A 219 -32.22 -7.85 -20.44
C LEU A 219 -32.67 -9.17 -21.07
N ASN A 220 -33.56 -9.09 -22.06
CA ASN A 220 -33.77 -10.24 -22.94
C ASN A 220 -32.55 -10.44 -23.85
N PHE A 221 -32.43 -11.64 -24.42
CA PHE A 221 -31.31 -12.02 -25.27
C PHE A 221 -31.05 -11.01 -26.42
N GLY A 222 -32.10 -10.56 -27.11
CA GLY A 222 -31.96 -9.64 -28.23
C GLY A 222 -31.48 -8.25 -27.82
N ASP A 223 -31.94 -7.74 -26.69
CA ASP A 223 -31.51 -6.46 -26.13
C ASP A 223 -30.06 -6.52 -25.67
N TYR A 224 -29.69 -7.61 -25.00
CA TYR A 224 -28.31 -7.86 -24.57
C TYR A 224 -27.34 -7.92 -25.76
N VAL A 225 -27.68 -8.68 -26.81
CA VAL A 225 -26.86 -8.73 -28.04
C VAL A 225 -26.74 -7.34 -28.68
N ARG A 226 -27.84 -6.58 -28.76
CA ARG A 226 -27.80 -5.21 -29.30
C ARG A 226 -26.89 -4.30 -28.47
N LYS A 227 -26.92 -4.40 -27.15
CA LYS A 227 -26.00 -3.67 -26.26
C LYS A 227 -24.54 -4.01 -26.59
N GLN A 228 -24.17 -5.29 -26.63
CA GLN A 228 -22.79 -5.72 -26.95
C GLN A 228 -22.33 -5.22 -28.33
N ARG A 229 -23.22 -5.24 -29.33
CA ARG A 229 -22.92 -4.70 -30.67
C ARG A 229 -22.62 -3.21 -30.63
N ILE A 230 -23.37 -2.43 -29.86
CA ILE A 230 -23.13 -0.99 -29.71
C ILE A 230 -21.83 -0.72 -28.96
N GLU A 231 -21.51 -1.48 -27.91
CA GLU A 231 -20.25 -1.33 -27.18
C GLU A 231 -19.03 -1.59 -28.09
N LYS A 232 -19.06 -2.64 -28.91
CA LYS A 232 -18.02 -2.85 -29.93
C LYS A 232 -18.01 -1.73 -30.97
N ALA A 233 -19.18 -1.25 -31.41
CA ALA A 233 -19.25 -0.15 -32.37
C ALA A 233 -18.63 1.14 -31.82
N VAL A 234 -18.83 1.44 -30.54
CA VAL A 234 -18.17 2.56 -29.85
C VAL A 234 -16.65 2.40 -29.91
N ASN A 235 -16.14 1.22 -29.53
CA ASN A 235 -14.71 0.93 -29.59
C ASN A 235 -14.14 1.08 -31.02
N LEU A 236 -14.83 0.58 -32.04
CA LEU A 236 -14.41 0.73 -33.44
C LEU A 236 -14.45 2.20 -33.90
N ILE A 237 -15.45 2.98 -33.49
CA ILE A 237 -15.53 4.41 -33.82
C ILE A 237 -14.39 5.19 -33.18
N GLU A 238 -13.95 4.77 -31.99
CA GLU A 238 -12.90 5.42 -31.21
C GLU A 238 -11.50 5.10 -31.71
N ASN A 239 -11.25 3.84 -32.08
CA ASN A 239 -9.90 3.34 -32.29
C ASN A 239 -9.56 3.05 -33.76
N THR A 240 -10.49 3.26 -34.70
CA THR A 240 -10.27 2.92 -36.12
C THR A 240 -10.80 3.99 -37.07
N SER A 241 -10.40 3.91 -38.34
CA SER A 241 -10.85 4.80 -39.42
C SER A 241 -12.00 4.22 -40.25
N TYR A 242 -12.56 3.06 -39.87
CA TYR A 242 -13.64 2.41 -40.62
C TYR A 242 -14.84 3.34 -40.81
N THR A 243 -15.48 3.27 -41.98
CA THR A 243 -16.72 3.97 -42.27
C THR A 243 -17.85 3.47 -41.37
N LEU A 244 -18.90 4.29 -41.18
CA LEU A 244 -20.06 3.87 -40.38
C LEU A 244 -20.78 2.66 -41.01
N THR A 245 -20.69 2.50 -42.32
CA THR A 245 -21.20 1.35 -43.06
C THR A 245 -20.40 0.09 -42.72
N GLU A 246 -19.06 0.16 -42.76
CA GLU A 246 -18.19 -0.96 -42.36
C GLU A 246 -18.41 -1.35 -40.91
N ILE A 247 -18.47 -0.37 -39.99
CA ILE A 247 -18.73 -0.64 -38.57
C ILE A 247 -20.10 -1.28 -38.36
N ALA A 248 -21.13 -0.86 -39.09
CA ALA A 248 -22.45 -1.50 -39.02
C ALA A 248 -22.36 -3.00 -39.39
N TYR A 249 -21.67 -3.35 -40.47
CA TYR A 249 -21.49 -4.75 -40.88
C TYR A 249 -20.58 -5.54 -39.93
N MET A 250 -19.47 -4.96 -39.48
CA MET A 250 -18.52 -5.60 -38.54
C MET A 250 -19.12 -5.87 -37.15
N THR A 251 -20.17 -5.13 -36.79
CA THR A 251 -20.92 -5.33 -35.55
C THR A 251 -22.23 -6.09 -35.77
N GLY A 252 -22.44 -6.68 -36.95
CA GLY A 252 -23.54 -7.59 -37.22
C GLY A 252 -24.90 -6.93 -37.46
N PHE A 253 -24.94 -5.65 -37.87
CA PHE A 253 -26.15 -5.02 -38.39
C PHE A 253 -26.30 -5.29 -39.89
N SER A 254 -27.55 -5.45 -40.34
CA SER A 254 -27.92 -5.64 -41.74
C SER A 254 -27.63 -4.43 -42.63
N ASP A 255 -27.68 -3.24 -42.04
CA ASP A 255 -27.54 -1.97 -42.75
C ASP A 255 -27.20 -0.83 -41.77
N GLN A 256 -26.66 0.26 -42.32
CA GLN A 256 -26.23 1.44 -41.57
C GLN A 256 -27.39 2.21 -40.93
N SER A 257 -28.58 2.20 -41.54
CA SER A 257 -29.75 2.94 -41.04
C SER A 257 -30.27 2.31 -39.75
N HIS A 258 -30.38 0.99 -39.72
CA HIS A 258 -30.72 0.22 -38.53
C HIS A 258 -29.68 0.41 -37.43
N PHE A 259 -28.39 0.28 -37.75
CA PHE A 259 -27.29 0.56 -36.83
C PHE A 259 -27.42 1.96 -36.19
N THR A 260 -27.62 2.99 -37.01
CA THR A 260 -27.72 4.38 -36.54
C THR A 260 -28.84 4.59 -35.54
N ARG A 261 -30.02 3.99 -35.80
CA ARG A 261 -31.18 4.07 -34.91
C ARG A 261 -30.90 3.42 -33.56
N ILE A 262 -30.31 2.23 -33.56
CA ILE A 262 -30.01 1.48 -32.31
C ILE A 262 -28.87 2.14 -31.52
N PHE A 263 -27.83 2.61 -32.21
CA PHE A 263 -26.72 3.34 -31.61
C PHE A 263 -27.20 4.61 -30.93
N LYS A 264 -28.08 5.38 -31.58
CA LYS A 264 -28.69 6.57 -30.97
C LYS A 264 -29.54 6.22 -29.74
N ALA A 265 -30.32 5.15 -29.81
CA ALA A 265 -31.15 4.72 -28.68
C ALA A 265 -30.30 4.35 -27.45
N HIS A 266 -29.12 3.74 -27.64
CA HIS A 266 -28.25 3.33 -26.54
C HIS A 266 -27.31 4.45 -26.05
N THR A 267 -26.76 5.26 -26.95
CA THR A 267 -25.72 6.26 -26.60
C THR A 267 -26.27 7.69 -26.47
N GLY A 268 -27.54 7.90 -26.82
CA GLY A 268 -28.19 9.21 -26.90
C GLY A 268 -27.75 10.07 -28.10
N LYS A 269 -26.80 9.60 -28.94
CA LYS A 269 -26.23 10.36 -30.05
C LYS A 269 -26.12 9.55 -31.32
N ASN A 270 -26.17 10.22 -32.47
CA ASN A 270 -25.92 9.54 -33.74
C ASN A 270 -24.43 9.16 -33.87
N PRO A 271 -24.07 8.02 -34.51
CA PRO A 271 -22.68 7.58 -34.68
C PRO A 271 -21.77 8.64 -35.32
N SER A 272 -22.26 9.35 -36.35
CA SER A 272 -21.51 10.43 -37.02
C SER A 272 -21.20 11.60 -36.08
N ALA A 273 -22.18 11.99 -35.25
CA ALA A 273 -22.00 13.05 -34.25
C ALA A 273 -21.07 12.60 -33.12
N TYR A 274 -21.15 11.31 -32.73
CA TYR A 274 -20.26 10.70 -31.76
C TYR A 274 -18.80 10.75 -32.24
N ARG A 275 -18.53 10.30 -33.47
CA ARG A 275 -17.19 10.35 -34.10
C ARG A 275 -16.61 11.77 -34.17
N LYS A 276 -17.41 12.75 -34.63
CA LYS A 276 -16.96 14.15 -34.74
C LYS A 276 -16.56 14.76 -33.40
N LYS A 277 -17.18 14.34 -32.29
CA LYS A 277 -16.82 14.83 -30.96
C LYS A 277 -15.44 14.34 -30.53
N ILE A 278 -15.09 13.10 -30.91
CA ILE A 278 -13.82 12.48 -30.54
C ILE A 278 -12.68 13.05 -31.37
N GLN A 279 -12.89 13.30 -32.66
CA GLN A 279 -11.91 13.95 -33.54
C GLN A 279 -11.66 15.43 -33.22
N LYS A 280 -12.46 16.05 -32.34
CA LYS A 280 -12.28 17.45 -31.89
C LYS A 280 -11.58 17.57 -30.54
N LYS A 281 -11.28 16.45 -29.88
CA LYS A 281 -10.40 16.38 -28.71
C LYS A 281 -9.01 15.99 -29.17
#